data_AF-A0A1H1HMC4-F1
#
_entry.id   AF-A0A1H1HMC4-F1
#
_cell.length_a   1.000
_cell.length_b   1.000
_cell.length_c   1.000
_cell.angle_alpha   90.00
_cell.angle_beta   90.00
_cell.angle_gamma   90.00
#
_symmetry.space_group_name_H-M   'P 1'
#
loop_
_entity.id
_entity.type
_entity.pdbx_description
1 polymer ?
#
loop_
_entity_poly.entity_id
_entity_poly.type
_entity_poly.pdbx_seq_one_letter_code
_entity_poly.pdbx_strand_id
1 'polypeptide(L)'
;MGTGVAAPAIGGFSETISITTGDVEQTPSDLEIEDVSYEGPGNNVDEVVLTIGNTNEDDAITADVDIWLLDGEENIVAEGSTNESFDADTSGQEVVIDIDRINRNDYTTNDILIEEV
;
A
#
# COMPACT_ATOMS: atom_id res chain seq x y z
N MET A 1 34.87 -25.27 36.18
CA MET A 1 34.34 -23.89 36.26
C MET A 1 34.36 -23.33 34.85
N GLY A 2 33.22 -22.88 34.35
CA GLY A 2 33.03 -22.46 32.96
C GLY A 2 31.59 -22.63 32.54
N THR A 3 30.69 -21.94 33.22
CA THR A 3 29.29 -21.74 32.81
C THR A 3 29.28 -20.82 31.60
N GLY A 4 29.01 -21.36 30.41
CA GLY A 4 28.65 -20.58 29.23
C GLY A 4 27.16 -20.77 28.99
N VAL A 5 26.36 -19.81 29.45
CA VAL A 5 24.92 -19.73 29.20
C VAL A 5 24.68 -19.57 27.70
N ALA A 6 24.02 -20.54 27.07
CA ALA A 6 23.42 -20.34 25.76
C ALA A 6 22.21 -19.43 25.96
N ALA A 7 22.33 -18.17 25.53
CA ALA A 7 21.16 -17.31 25.39
C ALA A 7 20.26 -17.87 24.27
N PRO A 8 18.94 -17.91 24.45
CA PRO A 8 18.04 -18.24 23.36
C PRO A 8 18.16 -17.11 22.32
N ALA A 9 18.44 -17.48 21.07
CA ALA A 9 18.25 -16.57 19.95
C ALA A 9 16.77 -16.16 19.96
N ILE A 10 16.53 -14.89 20.25
CA ILE A 10 15.21 -14.27 20.16
C ILE A 10 14.73 -14.45 18.73
N GLY A 11 13.61 -15.16 18.61
CA GLY A 11 12.90 -15.35 17.35
C GLY A 11 12.24 -14.07 16.87
N GLY A 12 11.79 -14.14 15.63
CA GLY A 12 11.06 -13.09 14.95
C GLY A 12 11.99 -12.23 14.10
N PHE A 13 12.30 -12.69 12.90
CA PHE A 13 12.42 -11.73 11.79
C PHE A 13 11.01 -11.16 11.62
N SER A 14 10.66 -10.13 12.42
CA SER A 14 9.64 -9.19 11.96
C SER A 14 10.37 -8.43 10.88
N GLU A 15 10.18 -8.86 9.65
CA GLU A 15 10.60 -8.13 8.46
C GLU A 15 9.84 -6.81 8.47
N THR A 16 10.32 -5.85 9.25
CA THR A 16 9.94 -4.45 9.09
C THR A 16 10.79 -3.96 7.93
N ILE A 17 10.28 -4.20 6.73
CA ILE A 17 10.80 -3.59 5.52
C ILE A 17 10.19 -2.19 5.50
N SER A 18 11.05 -1.17 5.53
CA SER A 18 10.66 0.20 5.27
C SER A 18 11.22 0.54 3.91
N ILE A 19 10.36 0.75 2.93
CA ILE A 19 10.76 1.14 1.57
C ILE A 19 10.30 2.57 1.35
N THR A 20 11.25 3.44 1.06
CA THR A 20 11.02 4.87 0.84
C THR A 20 10.99 5.16 -0.67
N THR A 21 9.85 5.70 -1.11
CA THR A 21 9.61 6.41 -2.37
C THR A 21 9.61 5.59 -3.66
N GLY A 22 8.42 5.08 -4.00
CA GLY A 22 8.06 4.67 -5.37
C GLY A 22 8.02 3.16 -5.60
N ASP A 23 8.30 2.36 -4.57
CA ASP A 23 8.14 0.92 -4.61
C ASP A 23 6.76 0.58 -4.06
N VAL A 24 5.84 0.21 -4.95
CA VAL A 24 4.66 -0.55 -4.54
C VAL A 24 5.20 -1.87 -3.98
N GLU A 25 5.10 -2.07 -2.67
CA GLU A 25 5.49 -3.32 -2.04
C GLU A 25 4.43 -4.39 -2.38
N GLN A 26 4.57 -4.97 -3.57
CA GLN A 26 3.79 -6.15 -3.96
C GLN A 26 4.36 -7.34 -3.18
N THR A 27 3.70 -7.66 -2.06
CA THR A 27 3.71 -9.02 -1.51
C THR A 27 3.37 -10.00 -2.64
N PRO A 28 3.86 -11.26 -2.68
CA PRO A 28 3.43 -12.23 -3.69
C PRO A 28 1.93 -12.52 -3.56
N SER A 29 1.16 -11.64 -4.18
CA SER A 29 -0.28 -11.57 -4.33
C SER A 29 -0.55 -11.67 -5.82
N ASP A 30 -1.67 -12.28 -6.21
CA ASP A 30 -2.08 -12.28 -7.61
C ASP A 30 -2.65 -10.91 -8.02
N LEU A 31 -2.69 -9.92 -7.12
CA LEU A 31 -3.06 -8.53 -7.40
C LEU A 31 -1.85 -7.70 -7.85
N GLU A 32 -2.00 -6.97 -8.95
CA GLU A 32 -1.01 -6.05 -9.48
C GLU A 32 -1.54 -4.61 -9.56
N ILE A 33 -0.73 -3.64 -9.11
CA ILE A 33 -1.06 -2.21 -9.33
C ILE A 33 -0.59 -1.82 -10.73
N GLU A 34 -1.56 -1.51 -11.59
CA GLU A 34 -1.33 -1.10 -12.98
C GLU A 34 -1.11 0.42 -13.11
N ASP A 35 -1.83 1.23 -12.33
CA ASP A 35 -1.72 2.70 -12.34
C ASP A 35 -2.11 3.32 -10.99
N VAL A 36 -1.57 4.51 -10.72
CA VAL A 36 -1.90 5.33 -9.55
C VAL A 36 -2.11 6.77 -10.00
N SER A 37 -3.31 7.30 -9.78
CA SER A 37 -3.70 8.65 -10.12
C SER A 37 -4.21 9.42 -8.90
N TYR A 38 -4.01 10.74 -8.91
CA TYR A 38 -4.35 11.63 -7.80
C TYR A 38 -5.36 12.68 -8.27
N GLU A 39 -6.54 12.67 -7.68
CA GLU A 39 -7.65 13.56 -8.03
C GLU A 39 -7.94 14.58 -6.91
N GLY A 40 -8.41 15.75 -7.33
CA GLY A 40 -8.80 16.83 -6.42
C GLY A 40 -8.90 18.21 -7.09
N PRO A 41 -9.58 19.19 -6.47
CA PRO A 41 -9.81 20.50 -7.06
C PRO A 41 -8.58 21.40 -6.91
N GLY A 42 -8.11 21.90 -8.06
CA GLY A 42 -7.00 22.86 -8.12
C GLY A 42 -5.66 22.18 -7.87
N ASN A 43 -4.95 22.61 -6.83
CA ASN A 43 -3.67 22.02 -6.42
C ASN A 43 -3.81 21.12 -5.17
N ASN A 44 -5.01 20.61 -4.93
CA ASN A 44 -5.27 19.72 -3.80
C ASN A 44 -5.48 18.31 -4.32
N VAL A 45 -5.23 17.36 -3.44
CA VAL A 45 -5.56 15.95 -3.61
C VAL A 45 -6.49 15.58 -2.47
N ASP A 46 -7.63 14.99 -2.81
CA ASP A 46 -8.62 14.46 -1.87
C ASP A 46 -9.03 13.02 -2.22
N GLU A 47 -8.59 12.52 -3.38
CA GLU A 47 -8.88 11.17 -3.81
C GLU A 47 -7.65 10.56 -4.50
N VAL A 48 -7.42 9.28 -4.25
CA VAL A 48 -6.43 8.49 -4.97
C VAL A 48 -7.15 7.36 -5.70
N VAL A 49 -6.94 7.31 -7.01
CA VAL A 49 -7.50 6.28 -7.87
C VAL A 49 -6.39 5.30 -8.21
N LEU A 50 -6.56 4.05 -7.79
CA LEU A 50 -5.67 2.95 -8.09
C LEU A 50 -6.31 2.11 -9.19
N THR A 51 -5.54 1.74 -10.20
CA THR A 51 -5.95 0.72 -11.17
C THR A 51 -5.27 -0.57 -10.78
N ILE A 52 -6.04 -1.59 -10.42
CA ILE A 52 -5.53 -2.87 -9.94
C ILE A 52 -6.07 -3.98 -10.84
N GLY A 53 -5.19 -4.91 -11.20
CA GLY A 53 -5.53 -6.13 -11.91
C GLY A 53 -5.40 -7.36 -11.01
N ASN A 54 -6.25 -8.35 -11.22
CA ASN A 54 -6.15 -9.67 -10.62
C ASN A 54 -5.70 -10.68 -11.68
N THR A 55 -4.46 -11.15 -11.53
CA THR A 55 -3.83 -12.16 -12.39
C THR A 55 -4.26 -13.59 -12.05
N ASN A 56 -5.02 -13.79 -10.97
CA ASN A 56 -5.59 -15.08 -10.64
C ASN A 56 -6.72 -15.39 -11.62
N GLU A 57 -6.55 -16.45 -12.41
CA GLU A 57 -7.51 -16.82 -13.46
C GLU A 57 -8.78 -17.49 -12.91
N ASP A 58 -8.75 -18.00 -11.68
CA ASP A 58 -9.75 -18.92 -11.15
C ASP A 58 -10.59 -18.34 -9.99
N ASP A 59 -10.00 -17.45 -9.18
CA ASP A 59 -10.60 -16.96 -7.95
C ASP A 59 -10.57 -15.42 -7.85
N ALA A 60 -11.68 -14.85 -7.38
CA ALA A 60 -11.73 -13.45 -7.00
C ALA A 60 -11.00 -13.26 -5.68
N ILE A 61 -10.25 -12.16 -5.57
CA ILE A 61 -9.49 -11.82 -4.37
C ILE A 61 -10.16 -10.63 -3.70
N THR A 62 -10.34 -10.69 -2.39
CA THR A 62 -10.72 -9.52 -1.60
C THR A 62 -9.47 -9.02 -0.90
N ALA A 63 -9.23 -7.71 -0.95
CA ALA A 63 -8.09 -7.12 -0.26
C ALA A 63 -8.46 -5.79 0.38
N ASP A 64 -7.83 -5.52 1.52
CA ASP A 64 -7.73 -4.19 2.09
C ASP A 64 -6.63 -3.43 1.36
N VAL A 65 -6.94 -2.21 0.94
CA VAL A 65 -6.02 -1.32 0.24
C VAL A 65 -5.87 -0.06 1.07
N ASP A 66 -4.67 0.13 1.61
CA ASP A 66 -4.30 1.29 2.41
C ASP A 66 -3.32 2.17 1.63
N ILE A 67 -3.47 3.49 1.76
CA ILE A 67 -2.55 4.47 1.19
C ILE A 67 -2.15 5.50 2.23
N TRP A 68 -0.86 5.84 2.22
CA TRP A 68 -0.30 6.93 3.01
C TRP A 68 0.44 7.89 2.10
N LEU A 69 0.10 9.18 2.17
CA LEU A 69 0.85 10.25 1.55
C LEU A 69 1.83 10.80 2.57
N LEU A 70 3.10 10.85 2.17
CA LEU A 70 4.24 11.17 3.00
C LEU A 70 4.87 12.48 2.54
N ASP A 71 5.23 13.34 3.49
CA ASP A 71 6.05 14.52 3.21
C ASP A 71 7.53 14.16 2.94
N GLY A 72 8.35 15.17 2.64
CA GLY A 72 9.78 14.99 2.36
C GLY A 72 10.61 14.52 3.56
N GLU A 73 10.00 14.38 4.73
CA GLU A 73 10.57 13.89 5.97
C GLU A 73 9.92 12.55 6.41
N GLU A 74 9.14 11.91 5.52
CA GLU A 74 8.44 10.64 5.75
C GLU A 74 7.34 10.71 6.84
N ASN A 75 6.79 11.90 7.09
CA ASN A 75 5.60 12.03 7.95
C ASN A 75 4.33 11.85 7.12
N ILE A 76 3.38 11.10 7.65
CA ILE A 76 2.06 10.94 7.05
C ILE A 76 1.33 12.29 7.10
N VAL A 77 0.97 12.81 5.93
CA VAL A 77 0.19 14.04 5.75
C VAL A 77 -1.26 13.77 5.37
N ALA A 78 -1.53 12.64 4.73
CA ALA A 78 -2.88 12.13 4.48
C ALA A 78 -2.83 10.61 4.40
N GLU A 79 -3.93 9.97 4.73
CA GLU A 79 -4.10 8.53 4.60
C GLU A 79 -5.54 8.21 4.20
N GLY A 80 -5.73 7.02 3.64
CA GLY A 80 -7.05 6.49 3.31
C GLY A 80 -6.98 4.99 3.14
N SER A 81 -8.14 4.35 3.25
CA SER A 81 -8.23 2.91 3.05
C SER A 81 -9.58 2.49 2.51
N THR A 82 -9.59 1.37 1.81
CA THR A 82 -10.80 0.74 1.29
C THR A 82 -10.68 -0.77 1.29
N ASN A 83 -11.81 -1.47 1.23
CA ASN A 83 -11.88 -2.91 1.08
C ASN A 83 -12.61 -3.19 -0.23
N GLU A 84 -11.93 -3.82 -1.18
CA GLU A 84 -12.47 -4.09 -2.52
C GLU A 84 -12.27 -5.55 -2.91
N SER A 85 -13.16 -6.03 -3.77
CA SER A 85 -13.05 -7.36 -4.37
C SER A 85 -12.71 -7.24 -5.84
N PHE A 86 -11.66 -7.96 -6.23
CA PHE A 86 -11.13 -8.00 -7.59
C PHE A 86 -11.57 -9.31 -8.24
N ASP A 87 -12.39 -9.20 -9.28
CA ASP A 87 -12.86 -10.37 -10.05
C ASP A 87 -11.67 -11.13 -10.66
N ALA A 88 -11.80 -12.45 -10.80
CA ALA A 88 -10.77 -13.28 -11.44
C ALA A 88 -10.51 -12.85 -12.89
N ASP A 89 -9.26 -12.99 -13.35
CA ASP A 89 -8.79 -12.65 -14.72
C ASP A 89 -9.23 -11.25 -15.19
N THR A 90 -9.31 -10.29 -14.26
CA THR A 90 -9.80 -8.95 -14.54
C THR A 90 -8.67 -7.94 -14.36
N SER A 91 -8.42 -7.15 -15.39
CA SER A 91 -7.52 -5.99 -15.32
C SER A 91 -8.28 -4.68 -15.47
N GLY A 92 -7.68 -3.59 -15.01
CA GLY A 92 -8.23 -2.26 -15.15
C GLY A 92 -9.31 -1.92 -14.13
N GLN A 93 -9.39 -2.62 -12.99
CA GLN A 93 -10.38 -2.30 -11.97
C GLN A 93 -9.95 -1.03 -11.21
N GLU A 94 -10.76 0.02 -11.32
CA GLU A 94 -10.52 1.28 -10.62
C GLU A 94 -11.00 1.18 -9.17
N VAL A 95 -10.08 1.45 -8.24
CA VAL A 95 -10.31 1.52 -6.81
C VAL A 95 -10.11 2.96 -6.38
N VAL A 96 -11.16 3.54 -5.83
CA VAL A 96 -11.19 4.95 -5.41
C VAL A 96 -11.05 5.02 -3.90
N ILE A 97 -10.02 5.71 -3.43
CA ILE A 97 -9.73 5.91 -2.01
C ILE A 97 -9.84 7.39 -1.68
N ASP A 98 -10.84 7.74 -0.88
CA ASP A 98 -10.97 9.05 -0.27
C ASP A 98 -9.86 9.25 0.77
N ILE A 99 -9.17 10.39 0.70
CA ILE A 99 -8.14 10.80 1.67
C ILE A 99 -8.46 12.17 2.24
N ASP A 100 -7.86 12.49 3.39
CA ASP A 100 -7.90 13.86 3.89
C ASP A 100 -7.29 14.82 2.87
N ARG A 101 -8.03 15.89 2.55
CA ARG A 101 -7.62 16.85 1.54
C ARG A 101 -6.32 17.55 1.92
N ILE A 102 -5.29 17.37 1.10
CA ILE A 102 -3.98 18.02 1.25
C ILE A 102 -3.56 18.79 0.00
N ASN A 103 -2.58 19.67 0.14
CA ASN A 103 -1.96 20.30 -1.02
C ASN A 103 -1.02 19.30 -1.71
N ARG A 104 -1.00 19.32 -3.05
CA ARG A 104 -0.07 18.48 -3.82
C ARG A 104 1.41 18.79 -3.55
N ASN A 105 1.72 19.98 -3.04
CA ASN A 105 3.09 20.32 -2.65
C ASN A 105 3.46 19.85 -1.24
N ASP A 106 2.49 19.38 -0.45
CA ASP A 106 2.71 18.97 0.95
C ASP A 106 3.18 17.51 1.04
N TYR A 107 2.89 16.68 0.03
CA TYR A 107 3.42 15.33 -0.08
C TYR A 107 4.48 15.24 -1.18
N THR A 108 5.47 14.39 -0.96
CA THR A 108 6.51 14.07 -1.95
C THR A 108 6.44 12.61 -2.38
N THR A 109 5.91 11.76 -1.51
CA THR A 109 5.92 10.31 -1.65
C THR A 109 4.56 9.75 -1.28
N ASN A 110 4.24 8.59 -1.84
CA ASN A 110 3.14 7.74 -1.45
C ASN A 110 3.71 6.40 -0.97
N ASP A 111 2.94 5.74 -0.13
CA ASP A 111 3.12 4.35 0.24
C ASP A 111 1.76 3.66 0.13
N ILE A 112 1.73 2.48 -0.48
CA ILE A 112 0.50 1.75 -0.78
C ILE A 112 0.70 0.32 -0.33
N LEU A 113 -0.21 -0.15 0.51
CA LEU A 113 -0.26 -1.53 0.97
C LEU A 113 -1.55 -2.19 0.48
N ILE A 114 -1.41 -3.40 -0.04
CA ILE A 114 -2.53 -4.27 -0.40
C ILE A 114 -2.40 -5.56 0.42
N GLU A 115 -3.40 -5.85 1.24
CA GLU A 115 -3.45 -7.05 2.08
C GLU A 115 -4.68 -7.90 1.72
N GLU A 116 -4.46 -9.11 1.21
CA GLU A 116 -5.53 -10.08 0.92
C GLU A 116 -6.22 -10.56 2.21
N VAL A 117 -7.55 -10.68 2.20
CA VAL A 117 -8.39 -11.04 3.37
C VAL A 117 -9.20 -12.33 3.25
#